data_AF-A0A4P6FPM4-F1
#
_entry.id   AF-A0A4P6FPM4-F1
#
_cell.length_a   1.000
_cell.length_b   1.000
_cell.length_c   1.000
_cell.angle_alpha   90.00
_cell.angle_beta   90.00
_cell.angle_gamma   90.00
#
_symmetry.space_group_name_H-M   'P 1'
#
loop_
_entity.id
_entity.type
_entity.pdbx_description
1 polymer ?
#
loop_
_entity_poly.entity_id
_entity_poly.type
_entity_poly.pdbx_seq_one_letter_code
_entity_poly.pdbx_strand_id
1 'polypeptide(L)'
;MDWEPATKSEVLVALAKDWVGIEPDLRHRLSAYLIDPKSAEIERSGQIERAFVVARIGRYVVSFDDVEEIFGTAELDGGRLHNAAWYGPALLALQELERLTR
;
A
#
# COMPACT_ATOMS: atom_id res chain seq x y z
N MET A 1 2.15 -9.69 22.09
CA MET A 1 2.02 -10.45 20.84
C MET A 1 3.35 -10.26 20.15
N ASP A 2 4.07 -11.35 19.86
CA ASP A 2 5.32 -11.25 19.11
C ASP A 2 4.94 -10.96 17.67
N TRP A 3 5.28 -9.76 17.22
CA TRP A 3 4.99 -9.28 15.88
C TRP A 3 5.95 -9.94 14.88
N GLU A 4 5.43 -10.45 13.76
CA GLU A 4 6.20 -11.08 12.69
C GLU A 4 5.90 -10.42 11.33
N PRO A 5 6.93 -9.91 10.61
CA PRO A 5 6.81 -9.35 9.27
C PRO A 5 6.03 -10.25 8.30
N ALA A 6 4.94 -9.76 7.70
CA ALA A 6 4.32 -10.44 6.57
C ALA A 6 5.34 -10.71 5.44
N THR A 7 5.26 -11.90 4.85
CA THR A 7 6.08 -12.31 3.72
C THR A 7 5.58 -11.70 2.41
N LYS A 8 6.45 -11.62 1.38
CA LYS A 8 6.03 -11.19 0.02
C LYS A 8 4.85 -12.01 -0.51
N SER A 9 4.81 -13.31 -0.20
CA SER A 9 3.71 -14.19 -0.59
C SER A 9 2.40 -13.81 0.07
N GLU A 10 2.41 -13.51 1.37
CA GLU A 10 1.23 -13.06 2.11
C GLU A 10 0.71 -11.72 1.58
N VAL A 11 1.61 -10.78 1.27
CA VAL A 11 1.25 -9.51 0.62
C VAL A 11 0.57 -9.74 -0.73
N LEU A 12 1.11 -10.64 -1.56
CA LEU A 12 0.51 -10.97 -2.86
C LEU A 12 -0.86 -11.65 -2.72
N VAL A 13 -1.05 -12.49 -1.70
CA VAL A 13 -2.35 -13.11 -1.39
C VAL A 13 -3.36 -12.07 -0.93
N ALA A 14 -2.95 -11.15 -0.04
CA ALA A 14 -3.80 -10.04 0.42
C ALA A 14 -4.23 -9.15 -0.75
N LEU A 15 -3.29 -8.77 -1.63
CA LEU A 15 -3.61 -8.07 -2.86
C LEU A 15 -4.61 -8.87 -3.71
N ALA A 16 -4.36 -10.15 -3.97
CA ALA A 16 -5.26 -10.95 -4.79
C ALA A 16 -6.69 -11.02 -4.22
N LYS A 17 -6.82 -11.10 -2.89
CA LYS A 17 -8.10 -11.09 -2.16
C LYS A 17 -8.85 -9.78 -2.36
N ASP A 18 -8.17 -8.64 -2.24
CA ASP A 18 -8.78 -7.32 -2.38
C ASP A 18 -9.16 -6.99 -3.83
N TRP A 19 -8.57 -7.69 -4.80
CA TRP A 19 -8.91 -7.57 -6.21
C TRP A 19 -10.18 -8.34 -6.62
N VAL A 20 -10.72 -9.18 -5.74
CA VAL A 20 -11.96 -9.91 -5.99
C VAL A 20 -13.16 -8.96 -5.92
N GLY A 21 -14.00 -8.98 -6.96
CA GLY A 21 -15.22 -8.16 -7.00
C GLY A 21 -15.02 -6.71 -7.46
N ILE A 22 -13.77 -6.29 -7.76
CA ILE A 22 -13.53 -5.01 -8.44
C ILE A 22 -14.03 -5.11 -9.88
N GLU A 23 -14.92 -4.19 -10.26
CA GLU A 23 -15.40 -3.95 -11.63
C GLU A 23 -14.23 -4.01 -12.64
N PRO A 24 -14.33 -4.78 -13.75
CA PRO A 24 -13.20 -5.00 -14.66
C PRO A 24 -12.55 -3.71 -15.17
N ASP A 25 -13.35 -2.70 -15.51
CA ASP A 25 -12.86 -1.40 -15.99
C ASP A 25 -12.14 -0.61 -14.90
N LEU A 26 -12.60 -0.72 -13.66
CA LEU A 26 -11.90 -0.12 -12.52
C LEU A 26 -10.60 -0.86 -12.25
N ARG A 27 -10.60 -2.20 -12.26
CA ARG A 27 -9.39 -2.99 -12.03
C ARG A 27 -8.34 -2.76 -13.12
N HIS A 28 -8.77 -2.60 -14.38
CA HIS A 28 -7.88 -2.23 -15.48
C HIS A 28 -7.24 -0.86 -15.25
N ARG A 29 -7.98 0.13 -14.74
CA ARG A 29 -7.43 1.45 -14.41
C ARG A 29 -6.49 1.40 -13.21
N LEU A 30 -6.81 0.61 -12.19
CA LEU A 30 -6.01 0.49 -10.98
C LEU A 30 -4.69 -0.26 -11.21
N SER A 31 -4.63 -1.19 -12.17
CA SER A 31 -3.42 -1.99 -12.44
C SER A 31 -2.24 -1.15 -12.92
N ALA A 32 -2.49 0.04 -13.49
CA ALA A 32 -1.46 0.96 -13.92
C ALA A 32 -0.63 1.56 -12.76
N TYR A 33 -1.17 1.53 -11.53
CA TYR A 33 -0.51 2.08 -10.33
C TYR A 33 0.21 1.00 -9.51
N LEU A 34 -0.08 -0.28 -9.74
CA LEU A 34 0.57 -1.38 -9.05
C LEU A 34 2.04 -1.50 -9.47
N ILE A 35 2.89 -1.84 -8.50
CA ILE A 35 4.31 -2.12 -8.72
C ILE A 35 4.68 -3.50 -8.16
N ASP A 36 5.81 -4.07 -8.59
CA ASP A 36 6.33 -5.28 -7.93
C ASP A 36 6.65 -4.98 -6.46
N PRO A 37 6.14 -5.79 -5.50
CA PRO A 37 6.38 -5.54 -4.09
C PRO A 37 7.87 -5.58 -3.75
N LYS A 38 8.33 -4.50 -3.12
CA LYS A 38 9.68 -4.33 -2.57
C LYS A 38 9.60 -3.71 -1.18
N SER A 39 10.57 -3.99 -0.32
CA SER A 39 10.61 -3.41 1.02
C SER A 39 11.17 -1.99 1.02
N ALA A 40 10.67 -1.17 1.94
CA ALA A 40 11.22 0.13 2.31
C ALA A 40 11.25 0.27 3.83
N GLU A 41 12.14 1.10 4.35
CA GLU A 41 12.15 1.44 5.77
C GLU A 41 11.03 2.43 6.09
N ILE A 42 10.43 2.32 7.26
CA ILE A 42 9.46 3.28 7.79
C ILE A 42 9.86 3.65 9.21
N GLU A 43 9.78 4.93 9.53
CA GLU A 43 10.04 5.42 10.89
C GLU A 43 8.72 5.69 11.60
N ARG A 44 8.46 4.94 12.68
CA ARG A 44 7.23 5.04 13.48
C ARG A 44 7.60 5.01 14.95
N SER A 45 7.18 6.02 15.69
CA SER A 45 7.41 6.11 17.15
C SER A 45 8.89 5.96 17.56
N GLY A 46 9.83 6.44 16.73
CA GLY A 46 11.27 6.35 16.98
C GLY A 46 11.88 4.97 16.69
N GLN A 47 11.12 4.04 16.12
CA GLN A 47 11.59 2.74 15.66
C GLN A 47 11.64 2.70 14.13
N ILE A 48 12.64 2.01 13.60
CA ILE A 48 12.75 1.71 12.17
C ILE A 48 12.15 0.34 11.93
N GLU A 49 11.05 0.31 11.20
CA GLU A 49 10.37 -0.90 10.75
C GLU A 49 10.53 -1.05 9.23
N ARG A 50 10.01 -2.15 8.67
CA ARG A 50 9.99 -2.39 7.23
C ARG A 50 8.56 -2.60 6.76
N ALA A 51 8.24 -2.02 5.61
CA ALA A 51 6.94 -2.20 4.95
C ALA A 51 7.14 -2.57 3.48
N PHE A 52 6.17 -3.28 2.88
CA PHE A 52 6.20 -3.59 1.45
C PHE A 52 5.49 -2.49 0.64
N VAL A 53 6.16 -1.91 -0.34
CA VAL A 53 5.54 -0.96 -1.27
C VAL A 53 4.86 -1.70 -2.40
N VAL A 54 3.56 -1.46 -2.63
CA VAL A 54 2.72 -2.23 -3.56
C VAL A 54 2.06 -1.39 -4.65
N ALA A 55 2.00 -0.07 -4.49
CA ALA A 55 1.50 0.85 -5.51
C ALA A 55 2.13 2.24 -5.40
N ARG A 56 2.07 3.02 -6.48
CA ARG A 56 2.59 4.40 -6.54
C ARG A 56 1.64 5.34 -7.27
N ILE A 57 1.36 6.50 -6.67
CA ILE A 57 0.52 7.56 -7.23
C ILE A 57 1.25 8.90 -7.10
N GLY A 58 1.93 9.30 -8.18
CA GLY A 58 2.80 10.48 -8.16
C GLY A 58 3.90 10.37 -7.09
N ARG A 59 3.87 11.28 -6.11
CA ARG A 59 4.81 11.28 -4.97
C ARG A 59 4.41 10.33 -3.83
N TYR A 60 3.15 9.90 -3.81
CA TYR A 60 2.63 9.02 -2.77
C TYR A 60 2.90 7.57 -3.12
N VAL A 61 3.21 6.78 -2.10
CA VAL A 61 3.39 5.34 -2.19
C VAL A 61 2.44 4.65 -1.23
N VAL A 62 1.93 3.51 -1.69
CA VAL A 62 1.06 2.64 -0.91
C VAL A 62 1.93 1.53 -0.36
N SER A 63 1.97 1.40 0.96
CA SER A 63 2.73 0.37 1.64
C SER A 63 1.82 -0.55 2.44
N PHE A 64 2.11 -1.84 2.44
CA PHE A 64 1.56 -2.79 3.39
C PHE A 64 2.41 -2.74 4.67
N ASP A 65 1.82 -2.26 5.76
CA ASP A 65 2.42 -2.31 7.08
C ASP A 65 1.69 -3.33 7.96
N ASP A 66 2.38 -3.72 9.00
CA ASP A 66 2.17 -5.03 9.61
C ASP A 66 1.61 -4.92 11.03
N VAL A 67 1.05 -3.77 11.38
CA VAL A 67 0.38 -3.62 12.67
C VAL A 67 -1.05 -4.15 12.59
N GLU A 68 -1.73 -4.16 11.43
CA GLU A 68 -3.12 -4.62 11.31
C GLU A 68 -3.54 -5.18 9.93
N GLU A 69 -2.62 -5.65 9.05
CA GLU A 69 -2.94 -6.03 7.66
C GLU A 69 -3.51 -4.86 6.80
N ILE A 70 -3.36 -3.62 7.29
CA ILE A 70 -3.92 -2.43 6.66
C ILE A 70 -2.82 -1.77 5.84
N PHE A 71 -3.12 -1.48 4.58
CA PHE A 71 -2.23 -0.67 3.76
C PHE A 71 -2.19 0.77 4.29
N GLY A 72 -1.14 1.52 3.98
CA GLY A 72 -0.97 2.92 4.37
C GLY A 72 -0.49 3.74 3.19
N THR A 73 -0.64 5.06 3.29
CA THR A 73 -0.05 5.99 2.32
C THR A 73 1.11 6.72 2.97
N ALA A 74 2.19 6.89 2.21
CA ALA A 74 3.40 7.57 2.66
C ALA A 74 4.06 8.31 1.49
N GLU A 75 5.02 9.17 1.79
CA GLU A 75 5.96 9.72 0.82
C GLU A 75 7.28 8.95 0.92
N LEU A 76 7.84 8.53 -0.22
CA LEU A 76 9.13 7.86 -0.26
C LEU A 76 10.24 8.88 -0.52
N ASP A 77 11.10 9.10 0.48
CA ASP A 77 12.27 9.98 0.40
C ASP A 77 13.53 9.24 0.88
N GLY A 78 14.62 9.30 0.11
CA GLY A 78 15.88 8.64 0.48
C GLY A 78 15.82 7.12 0.73
N GLY A 79 14.78 6.41 0.27
CA GLY A 79 14.56 4.99 0.56
C GLY A 79 13.76 4.71 1.85
N ARG A 80 13.31 5.76 2.53
CA ARG A 80 12.49 5.71 3.74
C ARG A 80 11.10 6.29 3.48
N LEU A 81 10.09 5.68 4.10
CA LEU A 81 8.70 6.11 4.08
C LEU A 81 8.46 7.12 5.19
N HIS A 82 7.96 8.28 4.80
CA HIS A 82 7.61 9.40 5.68
C HIS A 82 6.12 9.68 5.61
N ASN A 83 5.58 10.27 6.68
CA ASN A 83 4.16 10.63 6.78
C ASN A 83 3.23 9.42 6.55
N ALA A 84 3.67 8.24 6.97
CA ALA A 84 2.93 7.01 6.81
C ALA A 84 1.68 7.03 7.68
N ALA A 85 0.54 7.29 7.06
CA ALA A 85 -0.76 7.27 7.69
C ALA A 85 -1.49 5.96 7.38
N TRP A 86 -2.35 5.55 8.30
CA TRP A 86 -3.18 4.35 8.20
C TRP A 86 -4.25 4.55 7.13
N TYR A 87 -4.07 3.95 5.96
CA TYR A 87 -4.98 4.13 4.83
C TYR A 87 -5.00 2.88 3.97
N GLY A 88 -5.90 1.96 4.35
CA GLY A 88 -6.04 0.62 3.78
C GLY A 88 -6.19 0.59 2.26
N PRO A 89 -6.13 -0.61 1.66
CA PRO A 89 -6.05 -0.83 0.21
C PRO A 89 -7.31 -0.32 -0.52
N ALA A 90 -8.43 -0.25 0.19
CA ALA A 90 -9.66 0.39 -0.24
C ALA A 90 -9.57 1.93 -0.33
N LEU A 91 -8.69 2.57 0.44
CA LEU A 91 -8.68 4.03 0.63
C LEU A 91 -7.99 4.81 -0.50
N LEU A 92 -7.09 4.18 -1.24
CA LEU A 92 -6.56 4.71 -2.51
C LEU A 92 -7.41 4.36 -3.73
N ALA A 93 -8.13 3.22 -3.72
CA ALA A 93 -9.21 3.00 -4.68
C ALA A 93 -10.32 4.08 -4.52
N LEU A 94 -10.53 4.58 -3.29
CA LEU A 94 -11.46 5.65 -2.93
C LEU A 94 -11.03 7.06 -3.34
N GLN A 95 -9.73 7.41 -3.30
CA GLN A 95 -9.27 8.74 -3.75
C GLN A 95 -9.23 8.89 -5.28
N GLU A 96 -8.95 7.81 -6.01
CA GLU A 96 -8.73 7.91 -7.47
C GLU A 96 -10.01 7.70 -8.31
N LEU A 97 -11.08 7.19 -7.71
CA LEU A 97 -12.45 7.35 -8.21
C LEU A 97 -12.94 8.80 -8.06
N GLU A 98 -12.52 9.49 -7.00
CA GLU A 98 -12.88 10.88 -6.69
C GLU A 98 -12.25 11.89 -7.68
N ARG A 99 -11.11 11.56 -8.29
CA ARG A 99 -10.46 12.35 -9.36
C ARG A 99 -11.04 12.10 -10.76
N LEU A 100 -11.54 10.90 -11.06
CA LEU A 100 -12.04 10.51 -12.39
C LEU A 100 -13.53 10.85 -12.65
N THR A 101 -14.29 11.24 -11.62
CA THR A 101 -15.68 11.73 -11.70
C THR A 101 -15.80 13.25 -11.63
N ARG A 102 -14.67 13.95 -11.73
CA ARG A 102 -14.56 15.40 -11.89
C ARG A 102 -13.93 15.77 -13.22
#